data_AF-A0A5B8ZBS0-F1
#
_entry.id   AF-A0A5B8ZBS0-F1
#
_cell.length_a   1.000
_cell.length_b   1.000
_cell.length_c   1.000
_cell.angle_alpha   90.00
_cell.angle_beta   90.00
_cell.angle_gamma   90.00
#
_symmetry.space_group_name_H-M   'P 1'
#
loop_
_entity.id
_entity.type
_entity.pdbx_description
1 polymer ?
#
loop_
_entity_poly.entity_id
_entity_poly.type
_entity_poly.pdbx_seq_one_letter_code
_entity_poly.pdbx_strand_id
1 'polypeptide(L)' 'MNKASIEQLVLKRINKMRKEMIRIAHETGINSKETLTYSQKLDRLIYLHILHFS' A
#
# COMPACT_ATOMS: atom_id res chain seq x y z
N MET A 1 14.98 -7.62 -15.21
CA MET A 1 14.10 -8.05 -14.10
C MET A 1 13.00 -8.92 -14.68
N ASN A 2 12.75 -10.12 -14.14
CA ASN A 2 11.65 -10.98 -14.61
C ASN A 2 10.32 -10.59 -13.91
N LYS A 3 9.18 -11.06 -14.44
CA LYS A 3 7.83 -10.76 -13.93
C LYS A 3 7.71 -11.00 -12.41
N ALA A 4 8.21 -12.15 -11.93
CA ALA A 4 8.22 -12.51 -10.52
C ALA A 4 9.02 -11.53 -9.64
N SER A 5 10.16 -11.03 -10.13
CA SER A 5 10.98 -10.04 -9.41
C SER A 5 10.24 -8.70 -9.26
N ILE A 6 9.48 -8.30 -10.29
CA ILE A 6 8.69 -7.06 -10.26
C ILE A 6 7.53 -7.22 -9.27
N GLU A 7 6.83 -8.35 -9.31
CA GLU A 7 5.73 -8.66 -8.40
C GLU A 7 6.19 -8.60 -6.93
N GLN A 8 7.32 -9.23 -6.61
CA GLN A 8 7.91 -9.17 -5.27
C GLN A 8 8.25 -7.75 -4.82
N LEU A 9 8.71 -6.89 -5.72
CA LEU A 9 8.99 -5.48 -5.40
C LEU A 9 7.69 -4.71 -5.11
N VAL A 10 6.62 -4.96 -5.88
CA VAL A 10 5.31 -4.35 -5.65
C VAL A 10 4.74 -4.82 -4.30
N LEU A 11 4.80 -6.12 -4.00
CA LEU A 11 4.35 -6.67 -2.71
C LEU A 11 5.15 -6.10 -1.52
N LYS A 12 6.47 -5.94 -1.65
CA LYS A 12 7.29 -5.26 -0.63
C LYS A 12 6.83 -3.83 -0.39
N ARG A 13 6.49 -3.10 -1.45
CA ARG A 13 6.02 -1.71 -1.35
C ARG A 13 4.63 -1.61 -0.72
N ILE A 14 3.70 -2.50 -1.08
CA ILE A 14 2.38 -2.61 -0.44
C ILE A 14 2.55 -2.85 1.07
N ASN A 15 3.39 -3.80 1.45
CA ASN A 15 3.64 -4.11 2.86
C ASN A 15 4.26 -2.94 3.63
N LYS A 16 5.18 -2.19 3.02
CA LYS A 16 5.76 -0.99 3.62
C LYS A 16 4.69 0.10 3.83
N MET A 17 3.92 0.42 2.80
CA MET A 17 2.86 1.43 2.88
C MET A 17 1.79 1.06 3.90
N ARG A 18 1.43 -0.23 4.02
CA ARG A 18 0.51 -0.71 5.06
C ARG A 18 1.03 -0.41 6.47
N LYS A 19 2.32 -0.68 6.75
CA LYS A 19 2.94 -0.38 8.04
C LYS A 19 2.96 1.12 8.33
N GLU A 20 3.27 1.95 7.32
CA GLU A 20 3.26 3.40 7.45
C GLU A 20 1.85 3.95 7.74
N MET A 21 0.83 3.43 7.05
CA MET A 21 -0.57 3.79 7.31
C MET A 21 -1.00 3.44 8.73
N ILE A 22 -0.67 2.22 9.22
CA ILE A 22 -0.99 1.82 10.59
C ILE A 22 -0.34 2.76 11.60
N ARG A 23 0.94 3.11 11.40
CA ARG A 23 1.64 4.08 12.25
C ARG A 23 0.94 5.44 12.26
N ILE A 24 0.60 5.97 11.09
CA ILE A 24 -0.10 7.26 10.96
C ILE A 24 -1.49 7.21 11.60
N ALA A 25 -2.20 6.09 11.48
CA ALA A 25 -3.49 5.90 12.13
C ALA A 25 -3.38 5.90 13.65
N HIS A 26 -2.30 5.34 14.21
CA HIS A 26 -2.02 5.44 15.65
C HIS A 26 -1.70 6.88 16.08
N GLU A 27 -1.00 7.66 15.25
CA GLU A 27 -0.59 9.03 15.57
C GLU A 27 -1.73 10.06 15.39
N THR A 28 -2.54 9.90 14.35
CA THR A 28 -3.51 10.92 13.90
C THR A 28 -4.97 10.47 14.01
N GLY A 29 -5.21 9.18 14.26
CA GLY A 29 -6.53 8.56 14.23
C GLY A 29 -6.88 7.97 12.87
N ILE A 30 -7.73 6.94 12.88
CA ILE A 30 -8.12 6.20 11.67
C ILE A 30 -8.91 7.05 10.66
N ASN A 31 -9.64 8.04 11.16
CA ASN A 31 -10.48 8.94 10.36
C ASN A 31 -9.75 10.24 9.97
N SER A 32 -8.46 10.38 10.29
CA SER A 32 -7.70 11.57 9.91
C SER A 32 -7.57 11.67 8.39
N LYS A 33 -7.43 12.91 7.91
CA LYS A 33 -7.19 13.15 6.48
C LYS A 33 -5.92 12.44 6.02
N GLU A 34 -4.88 12.39 6.86
CA GLU A 34 -3.64 11.69 6.58
C GLU A 34 -3.87 10.18 6.41
N THR A 35 -4.54 9.53 7.36
CA THR A 35 -4.81 8.09 7.31
C THR A 35 -5.67 7.73 6.11
N LEU A 36 -6.72 8.51 5.84
CA LEU A 36 -7.59 8.30 4.68
C LEU A 36 -6.82 8.44 3.35
N THR A 37 -5.92 9.44 3.26
CA THR A 37 -5.07 9.62 2.07
C THR A 37 -4.12 8.43 1.88
N TYR A 38 -3.53 7.91 2.97
CA TYR A 38 -2.68 6.72 2.89
C TYR A 38 -3.46 5.47 2.49
N SER A 39 -4.68 5.29 3.03
CA SER A 39 -5.59 4.20 2.67
C SER A 39 -5.90 4.18 1.17
N GLN A 40 -6.31 5.32 0.61
CA GLN A 40 -6.59 5.43 -0.83
C GLN A 40 -5.38 5.14 -1.72
N LYS A 41 -4.18 5.58 -1.30
CA LYS A 41 -2.94 5.28 -2.02
C LYS A 41 -2.58 3.79 -1.96
N LEU A 42 -2.80 3.15 -0.81
CA LEU A 42 -2.56 1.73 -0.62
C LEU A 42 -3.53 0.90 -1.48
N ASP A 43 -4.80 1.24 -1.48
CA ASP A 43 -5.82 0.58 -2.32
C ASP A 43 -5.48 0.67 -3.80
N ARG A 44 -5.05 1.84 -4.28
CA ARG A 44 -4.62 2.00 -5.67
C ARG A 44 -3.45 1.09 -6.02
N LEU A 45 -2.49 0.91 -5.11
CA LEU A 45 -1.34 0.04 -5.34
C LEU A 45 -1.73 -1.45 -5.33
N ILE A 46 -2.66 -1.84 -4.44
CA ILE A 46 -3.23 -3.20 -4.41
C ILE A 46 -3.99 -3.48 -5.71
N TYR A 47 -4.81 -2.53 -6.18
CA TYR A 47 -5.52 -2.65 -7.44
C TYR A 47 -4.56 -2.86 -8.63
N LEU A 48 -3.48 -2.07 -8.71
CA LEU A 48 -2.46 -2.24 -9.75
C LEU A 48 -1.76 -3.60 -9.67
N HIS A 49 -1.49 -4.09 -8.46
CA HIS A 49 -0.94 -5.43 -8.28
C HIS A 49 -1.88 -6.49 -8.83
N ILE A 50 -3.17 -6.44 -8.46
CA ILE A 50 -4.17 -7.40 -8.92
C ILE A 50 -4.29 -7.35 -10.45
N LEU A 51 -4.40 -6.15 -11.04
CA LEU A 51 -4.55 -5.96 -12.48
C LEU A 51 -3.40 -6.52 -13.32
N HIS A 52 -2.16 -6.46 -12.82
CA HIS A 52 -0.97 -6.84 -13.59
C HIS A 52 -0.40 -8.23 -13.25
N PHE A 53 -0.73 -8.77 -12.08
CA PHE A 53 -0.15 -10.03 -11.58
C PHE A 53 -1.16 -11.12 -11.25
N SER A 54 -2.48 -10.83 -11.28
CA SER A 54 -3.52 -11.88 -11.19
C SER A 54 -3.82 -12.53 -12.53
#